data_AF-A0A930AN20-F1
#
_entry.id   AF-A0A930AN20-F1
#
_cell.length_a   1.000
_cell.length_b   1.000
_cell.length_c   1.000
_cell.angle_alpha   90.00
_cell.angle_beta   90.00
_cell.angle_gamma   90.00
#
_symmetry.space_group_name_H-M   'P 1'
#
loop_
_entity.id
_entity.type
_entity.pdbx_description
1 polymer ?
#
loop_
_entity_poly.entity_id
_entity_poly.type
_entity_poly.pdbx_seq_one_letter_code
_entity_poly.pdbx_strand_id
1 'polypeptide(L)' 'MDDRKFELVSPFKPTGDQPKAIAELVEGLHAGKKEQVLEGATGTGKTFTMANIIA' A
#
# COMPACT_ATOMS: atom_id res chain seq x y z
N MET A 1 7.10 -15.85 -17.01
CA MET A 1 6.20 -14.79 -16.51
C MET A 1 6.78 -13.49 -16.99
N ASP A 2 5.93 -12.59 -17.45
CA ASP A 2 6.36 -11.28 -17.97
C ASP A 2 6.86 -10.43 -16.80
N ASP A 3 8.13 -10.03 -16.81
CA ASP A 3 8.84 -9.38 -15.69
C ASP A 3 8.53 -7.87 -15.62
N ARG A 4 7.25 -7.53 -15.84
CA ARG A 4 6.75 -6.16 -15.84
C ARG A 4 6.56 -5.69 -14.41
N LYS A 5 7.41 -4.75 -14.00
CA LYS A 5 7.23 -4.01 -12.75
C LYS A 5 6.02 -3.10 -12.86
N PHE A 6 5.29 -2.98 -11.76
CA PHE A 6 4.26 -1.96 -11.62
C PHE A 6 4.92 -0.57 -11.51
N GLU A 7 4.26 0.43 -12.09
CA GLU A 7 4.68 1.83 -12.00
C GLU A 7 3.50 2.66 -11.48
N LEU A 8 3.64 3.20 -10.26
CA LEU A 8 2.64 4.08 -9.67
C LEU A 8 2.91 5.53 -10.06
N VAL A 9 2.09 6.06 -10.97
CA VAL A 9 2.15 7.47 -11.39
C VAL A 9 1.16 8.30 -10.56
N SER A 10 1.68 9.24 -9.78
CA SER A 10 0.86 10.17 -8.99
C SER A 10 1.61 11.48 -8.76
N PRO A 11 0.92 12.64 -8.77
CA PRO A 11 1.53 13.91 -8.36
C PRO A 11 1.69 14.02 -6.83
N PHE A 12 1.11 13.09 -6.07
CA PHE A 12 1.12 13.09 -4.61
C PHE A 12 2.05 12.03 -4.06
N LYS A 13 2.66 12.30 -2.90
CA LYS A 13 3.39 11.31 -2.11
C LYS A 13 2.50 10.78 -0.98
N PRO A 14 2.73 9.57 -0.45
CA PRO A 14 2.08 9.12 0.76
C PRO A 14 2.29 10.12 1.91
N THR A 15 1.22 10.47 2.62
CA THR A 15 1.24 11.45 3.72
C THR A 15 0.38 10.99 4.89
N GLY A 16 0.49 11.68 6.04
CA GLY A 16 -0.23 11.31 7.26
C GLY A 16 0.14 9.89 7.70
N ASP A 17 -0.86 9.05 7.95
CA ASP A 17 -0.66 7.66 8.37
C ASP A 17 -0.38 6.69 7.21
N GLN A 18 -0.49 7.13 5.95
CA GLN A 18 -0.31 6.27 4.78
C GLN A 18 1.07 5.58 4.74
N PRO A 19 2.21 6.28 4.96
CA PRO A 19 3.53 5.63 4.93
C PRO A 19 3.65 4.48 5.95
N LYS A 20 3.10 4.67 7.14
CA LYS A 20 3.11 3.66 8.20
C LYS A 20 2.25 2.46 7.82
N ALA A 21 1.01 2.70 7.35
CA ALA A 21 0.11 1.64 6.93
C ALA A 21 0.67 0.81 5.75
N ILE A 22 1.34 1.47 4.79
CA ILE A 22 2.03 0.79 3.69
C ILE A 22 3.14 -0.11 4.24
N ALA A 23 4.00 0.41 5.11
CA ALA A 23 5.12 -0.34 5.67
C ALA A 23 4.65 -1.59 6.45
N GLU A 24 3.65 -1.45 7.32
CA GLU A 24 3.12 -2.55 8.14
C GLU A 24 2.49 -3.65 7.28
N LEU A 25 1.73 -3.28 6.25
CA LEU A 25 1.08 -4.25 5.37
C LEU A 25 2.08 -4.95 4.45
N VAL A 26 3.09 -4.23 3.92
CA VAL A 26 4.18 -4.81 3.13
C VAL A 26 5.01 -5.78 3.97
N GLU A 27 5.34 -5.40 5.21
CA GLU A 27 6.04 -6.30 6.13
C GLU A 27 5.23 -7.57 6.37
N GLY A 28 3.92 -7.46 6.57
CA GLY A 28 3.05 -8.61 6.72
C GLY A 28 3.00 -9.52 5.48
N LEU A 29 3.05 -8.94 4.27
CA LEU A 29 3.14 -9.71 3.03
C LEU A 29 4.46 -10.48 2.96
N HIS A 30 5.59 -9.83 3.26
CA HIS A 30 6.90 -10.47 3.30
C HIS A 30 7.01 -11.55 4.39
N ALA A 31 6.32 -11.37 5.52
CA ALA A 31 6.23 -12.36 6.58
C ALA A 31 5.27 -13.52 6.27
N GLY A 32 4.61 -13.52 5.10
CA GLY A 32 3.67 -14.57 4.69
C GLY A 32 2.34 -14.56 5.47
N LYS A 33 1.94 -13.42 6.05
CA LYS A 33 0.64 -13.29 6.71
C LYS A 33 -0.47 -13.49 5.68
N LYS A 34 -1.32 -14.49 5.92
CA LYS A 34 -2.43 -14.84 5.03
C LYS A 34 -3.52 -13.76 4.97
N GLU A 35 -3.78 -13.11 6.10
CA GLU A 35 -4.88 -12.16 6.28
C GLU A 35 -4.37 -10.89 6.95
N GLN A 36 -4.75 -9.74 6.40
CA GLN A 36 -4.40 -8.41 6.91
C GLN A 36 -5.56 -7.45 6.62
N VAL A 37 -5.75 -6.43 7.47
CA VAL A 37 -6.84 -5.45 7.34
C VAL A 37 -6.25 -4.04 7.31
N LEU A 38 -6.64 -3.25 6.31
CA LEU A 38 -6.36 -1.81 6.25
C LEU A 38 -7.53 -1.03 6.86
N GLU A 39 -7.44 -0.67 8.13
CA GLU A 39 -8.43 0.17 8.80
C GLU A 39 -8.20 1.66 8.50
N GLY A 40 -8.81 2.16 7.42
CA GLY A 40 -8.74 3.57 7.05
C GLY A 40 -10.10 4.26 7.16
N ALA A 41 -10.13 5.45 7.80
CA ALA A 41 -11.31 6.31 7.82
C ALA A 41 -11.74 6.76 6.41
N THR A 42 -12.94 7.32 6.27
CA THR A 42 -13.42 7.88 4.99
C THR A 42 -12.56 9.09 4.60
N GLY A 43 -12.16 9.16 3.33
CA GLY A 43 -11.35 10.28 2.83
C GLY A 43 -9.84 10.18 3.06
N THR A 44 -9.33 9.15 3.73
CA THR A 44 -7.88 9.01 4.02
C THR A 44 -7.04 8.46 2.86
N GLY A 45 -7.65 8.21 1.70
CA GLY A 45 -6.93 7.76 0.51
C GLY A 45 -6.58 6.27 0.48
N LYS A 46 -7.44 5.38 1.03
CA LYS A 46 -7.23 3.91 1.05
C LYS A 46 -6.81 3.31 -0.30
N THR A 47 -7.39 3.77 -1.42
CA THR A 47 -7.00 3.31 -2.77
C THR A 47 -5.55 3.65 -3.09
N PHE A 48 -5.10 4.86 -2.75
CA PHE A 48 -3.72 5.29 -2.98
C PHE A 48 -2.75 4.52 -2.09
N THR A 49 -3.12 4.26 -0.83
CA THR A 49 -2.36 3.37 0.07
C THR A 49 -2.17 1.98 -0.55
N MET A 50 -3.24 1.35 -1.04
CA MET A 50 -3.15 0.02 -1.66
C MET A 50 -2.35 0.04 -2.97
N ALA A 51 -2.45 1.10 -3.77
CA ALA A 51 -1.65 1.23 -4.98
C ALA A 51 -0.14 1.28 -4.69
N ASN A 52 0.28 1.92 -3.61
CA ASN A 52 1.68 1.93 -3.17
C ASN A 52 2.14 0.57 -2.63
N ILE A 53 1.24 -0.30 -2.18
CA ILE A 53 1.57 -1.66 -1.73
C ILE A 53 1.76 -2.60 -2.93
N ILE A 54 1.02 -2.37 -4.01
CA ILE A 54 1.06 -3.19 -5.23
C ILE A 54 2.28 -2.85 -6.09
N ALA A 55 2.66 -1.57 -6.15
CA ALA A 55 3.71 -1.06 -7.03
C ALA A 55 5.13 -1.20 -6.43
#